data_AF-A0A319CES4-F1
#
_entry.id   AF-A0A319CES4-F1
#
_cell.length_a   1.000
_cell.length_b   1.000
_cell.length_c   1.000
_cell.angle_alpha   90.00
_cell.angle_beta   90.00
_cell.angle_gamma   90.00
#
_symmetry.space_group_name_H-M   'P 1'
#
loop_
_entity.id
_entity.type
_entity.pdbx_description
1 polymer ?
#
loop_
_entity_poly.entity_id
_entity_poly.type
_entity_poly.pdbx_seq_one_letter_code
_entity_poly.pdbx_strand_id
1 'polypeptide(L)'
;MESPLPEQLFLDIPVADVLNKTARTRLVEPWASRYCTAISEKRYGDAIYARYHIDGRAKDGIYTDLRDKGDGPFEIHETSVYDMILEDARELAQTCPDLYSDALLFYRESIPNDSRRDIIEGLFKIGSAGPATELPGNRKCCG
;
A
#
# COMPACT_ATOMS: atom_id res chain seq x y z
N MET A 1 3.73 20.31 16.42
CA MET A 1 2.50 20.31 15.61
C MET A 1 2.50 18.99 14.86
N GLU A 2 1.87 17.97 15.43
CA GLU A 2 1.64 16.69 14.75
C GLU A 2 0.66 16.92 13.60
N SER A 3 0.98 16.45 12.41
CA SER A 3 0.07 16.48 11.27
C SER A 3 -1.14 15.59 11.56
N PRO A 4 -2.39 16.07 11.36
CA PRO A 4 -3.62 15.40 11.82
C PRO A 4 -4.06 14.22 10.95
N LEU A 5 -3.21 13.75 10.03
CA LEU A 5 -3.58 12.67 9.12
C LEU A 5 -3.18 11.34 9.77
N PRO A 6 -4.13 10.44 10.05
CA PRO A 6 -3.81 9.17 10.68
C PRO A 6 -2.87 8.38 9.79
N GLU A 7 -1.88 7.73 10.40
CA GLU A 7 -1.15 6.62 9.76
C GLU A 7 -2.20 5.57 9.41
N GLN A 8 -2.38 5.33 8.11
CA GLN A 8 -3.34 4.35 7.62
C GLN A 8 -2.59 3.20 6.97
N LEU A 9 -3.18 2.02 7.02
CA LEU A 9 -2.65 0.84 6.34
C LEU A 9 -2.41 1.17 4.86
N PHE A 10 -1.21 0.97 4.30
CA PHE A 10 -0.73 1.44 2.97
C PHE A 10 -0.29 2.91 2.86
N LEU A 11 -0.59 3.77 3.82
CA LEU A 11 -0.17 5.18 3.90
C LEU A 11 0.58 5.40 5.23
N ASP A 12 1.62 4.61 5.43
CA ASP A 12 2.45 4.52 6.64
C ASP A 12 3.52 5.62 6.75
N ILE A 13 3.64 6.48 5.74
CA ILE A 13 4.57 7.63 5.79
C ILE A 13 3.78 8.90 6.10
N PRO A 14 4.03 9.56 7.24
CA PRO A 14 3.41 10.84 7.55
C PRO A 14 3.76 11.89 6.48
N VAL A 15 2.76 12.65 6.03
CA VAL A 15 2.99 13.74 5.06
C VAL A 15 4.02 14.76 5.58
N ALA A 16 4.01 15.02 6.89
CA ALA A 16 5.00 15.88 7.53
C ALA A 16 6.44 15.36 7.34
N ASP A 17 6.65 14.05 7.38
CA ASP A 17 7.98 13.46 7.22
C ASP A 17 8.48 13.52 5.78
N VAL A 18 7.56 13.45 4.81
CA VAL A 18 7.88 13.67 3.39
C VAL A 18 8.28 15.13 3.16
N LEU A 19 7.49 16.07 3.68
CA LEU A 19 7.73 17.51 3.51
C LEU A 19 9.02 17.97 4.21
N ASN A 20 9.28 17.47 5.41
CA ASN A 20 10.47 17.81 6.19
C ASN A 20 11.70 17.00 5.78
N LYS A 21 11.56 16.04 4.85
CA LYS A 21 12.62 15.09 4.43
C LYS A 21 13.22 14.32 5.60
N THR A 22 12.40 14.06 6.62
CA THR A 22 12.75 13.28 7.82
C THR A 22 12.32 11.83 7.73
N ALA A 23 11.63 11.44 6.66
CA ALA A 23 11.24 10.07 6.41
C ALA A 23 12.47 9.13 6.45
N ARG A 24 12.30 7.98 7.11
CA ARG A 24 13.36 6.94 7.21
C ARG A 24 13.65 6.27 5.87
N THR A 25 12.76 6.43 4.89
CA THR A 25 12.92 5.87 3.55
C THR A 25 13.49 6.90 2.59
N ARG A 26 14.03 6.40 1.47
CA ARG A 26 14.41 7.25 0.34
C ARG A 26 13.15 7.89 -0.24
N LEU A 27 13.19 9.20 -0.44
CA LEU A 27 12.12 9.95 -1.10
C LEU A 27 12.57 10.31 -2.51
N VAL A 28 11.88 9.75 -3.51
CA VAL A 28 12.18 9.96 -4.94
C VAL A 28 11.09 10.81 -5.59
N GLU A 29 11.50 11.82 -6.36
CA GLU A 29 10.58 12.64 -7.15
C GLU A 29 10.29 11.98 -8.52
N PRO A 30 9.07 12.14 -9.09
CA PRO A 30 7.97 12.99 -8.63
C PRO A 30 7.04 12.34 -7.60
N TRP A 31 7.38 11.14 -7.09
CA TRP A 31 6.49 10.32 -6.28
C TRP A 31 6.23 10.91 -4.90
N ALA A 32 7.26 11.47 -4.25
CA ALA A 32 7.09 12.17 -2.96
C ALA A 32 6.10 13.34 -3.08
N SER A 33 6.25 14.20 -4.09
CA SER A 33 5.31 15.31 -4.33
C SER A 33 3.89 14.82 -4.66
N ARG A 34 3.78 13.76 -5.48
CA ARG A 34 2.48 13.15 -5.83
C ARG A 34 1.78 12.54 -4.63
N TYR A 35 2.53 11.88 -3.75
CA TYR A 35 2.02 11.30 -2.51
C TYR A 35 1.35 12.36 -1.63
N CYS A 36 2.06 13.46 -1.31
CA CYS A 36 1.52 14.54 -0.50
C CYS A 36 0.29 15.21 -1.12
N THR A 37 0.32 15.42 -2.44
CA THR A 37 -0.78 16.05 -3.18
C THR A 37 -2.01 15.14 -3.18
N ALA A 38 -1.84 13.86 -3.49
CA ALA A 38 -2.92 12.89 -3.55
C ALA A 38 -3.61 12.72 -2.19
N ILE A 39 -2.86 12.70 -1.09
CA ILE A 39 -3.42 12.66 0.26
C ILE A 39 -4.22 13.93 0.56
N SER A 40 -3.66 15.10 0.26
CA SER A 40 -4.32 16.39 0.52
C SER A 40 -5.64 16.53 -0.26
N GLU A 41 -5.70 15.96 -1.46
CA GLU A 41 -6.88 15.96 -2.32
C GLU A 41 -7.82 14.76 -2.08
N LYS A 42 -7.52 13.89 -1.09
CA LYS A 42 -8.28 12.66 -0.81
C LYS A 42 -8.39 11.70 -2.02
N ARG A 43 -7.36 11.67 -2.87
CA ARG A 43 -7.19 10.68 -3.95
C ARG A 43 -6.35 9.52 -3.42
N TYR A 44 -6.96 8.67 -2.61
CA TYR A 44 -6.21 7.68 -1.83
C TYR A 44 -5.58 6.58 -2.69
N GLY A 45 -6.18 6.20 -3.81
CA GLY A 45 -5.60 5.25 -4.76
C GLY A 45 -4.31 5.80 -5.36
N ASP A 46 -4.34 7.05 -5.82
CA ASP A 46 -3.14 7.78 -6.27
C ASP A 46 -2.07 7.86 -5.17
N ALA A 47 -2.47 8.08 -3.91
CA ALA A 47 -1.57 8.15 -2.77
C ALA A 47 -0.89 6.80 -2.50
N ILE A 48 -1.65 5.70 -2.46
CA ILE A 48 -1.11 4.34 -2.27
C ILE A 48 -0.15 4.02 -3.42
N TYR A 49 -0.54 4.30 -4.66
CA TYR A 49 0.32 4.05 -5.82
C TYR A 49 1.64 4.83 -5.73
N ALA A 50 1.58 6.12 -5.34
CA ALA A 50 2.77 6.94 -5.15
C ALA A 50 3.64 6.45 -3.99
N ARG A 51 3.03 5.93 -2.91
CA ARG A 51 3.74 5.36 -1.76
C ARG A 51 4.60 4.16 -2.14
N TYR A 52 4.11 3.28 -2.99
CA TYR A 52 4.90 2.14 -3.47
C TYR A 52 6.05 2.61 -4.37
N HIS A 53 5.87 3.69 -5.13
CA HIS A 53 6.96 4.24 -5.94
C HIS A 53 7.96 5.14 -5.19
N ILE A 54 7.66 5.53 -3.95
CA ILE A 54 8.37 6.62 -3.26
C ILE A 54 9.85 6.31 -3.03
N ASP A 55 10.20 5.03 -2.88
CA ASP A 55 11.58 4.57 -2.65
C ASP A 55 12.41 4.40 -3.94
N GLY A 56 11.76 4.53 -5.11
CA GLY A 56 12.36 4.39 -6.43
C GLY A 56 12.73 2.97 -6.83
N ARG A 57 12.25 1.93 -6.12
CA ARG A 57 12.46 0.53 -6.49
C ARG A 57 11.60 0.12 -7.67
N ALA A 58 10.37 0.63 -7.74
CA ALA A 58 9.49 0.42 -8.88
C ALA A 58 9.90 1.32 -10.06
N LYS A 59 10.13 0.72 -11.23
CA LYS A 59 10.38 1.42 -12.49
C LYS A 59 9.23 1.14 -13.45
N ASP A 60 8.67 2.20 -14.03
CA ASP A 60 7.52 2.11 -14.95
C ASP A 60 6.33 1.30 -14.40
N GLY A 61 6.12 1.33 -13.07
CA GLY A 61 5.05 0.57 -12.42
C GLY A 61 5.38 -0.89 -12.14
N ILE A 62 6.64 -1.32 -12.30
CA ILE A 62 7.09 -2.69 -12.15
C ILE A 62 8.20 -2.77 -11.09
N TYR A 63 8.05 -3.68 -10.15
CA TYR A 63 9.14 -4.15 -9.30
C TYR A 63 9.84 -5.31 -9.96
N THR A 64 11.17 -5.23 -10.00
CA THR A 64 12.02 -6.30 -10.50
C THR A 64 12.80 -6.88 -9.33
N ASP A 65 12.58 -8.14 -9.02
CA ASP A 65 13.36 -8.89 -8.03
C ASP A 65 14.05 -10.10 -8.69
N LEU A 66 15.07 -10.62 -8.00
CA LEU A 66 15.71 -11.88 -8.36
C LEU A 66 15.16 -12.95 -7.44
N ARG A 67 14.42 -13.90 -8.01
CA ARG A 67 13.89 -15.03 -7.24
C ARG A 67 14.84 -16.22 -7.34
N ASP A 68 15.20 -16.73 -6.18
CA ASP A 68 15.86 -18.02 -6.07
C ASP A 68 14.79 -19.12 -6.24
N LYS A 69 14.95 -19.98 -7.25
CA LYS A 69 14.09 -21.15 -7.45
C LYS A 69 14.77 -22.46 -7.05
N GLY A 70 15.89 -22.41 -6.33
CA GLY A 70 16.68 -23.56 -5.92
C GLY A 70 17.82 -23.85 -6.89
N ASP A 71 17.88 -25.06 -7.45
CA ASP A 71 19.01 -25.56 -8.25
C ASP A 71 19.17 -24.92 -9.66
N GLY A 72 18.61 -23.72 -9.86
CA GLY A 72 18.65 -22.98 -11.12
C GLY A 72 19.24 -21.58 -10.98
N PRO A 73 19.53 -20.89 -12.10
CA PRO A 73 19.92 -19.49 -12.05
C PRO A 73 18.79 -18.65 -11.44
N PHE A 74 19.16 -17.58 -10.75
CA PHE A 74 18.20 -16.58 -10.30
C PHE A 74 17.40 -16.08 -11.51
N GLU A 75 16.08 -16.17 -11.41
CA GLU A 75 15.18 -15.64 -12.43
C GLU A 75 14.81 -14.21 -12.08
N ILE A 76 14.83 -13.34 -13.09
CA ILE A 76 14.25 -12.01 -12.99
C ILE A 76 12.74 -12.21 -12.91
N HIS A 77 12.14 -11.76 -11.82
CA HIS A 77 10.70 -11.74 -11.68
C HIS A 77 10.21 -10.29 -11.62
N GLU A 78 9.19 -10.04 -12.43
CA GLU A 78 8.58 -8.73 -12.58
C GLU A 78 7.18 -8.79 -11.98
N THR A 79 6.93 -7.95 -10.98
CA THR A 79 5.62 -7.81 -10.36
C THR A 79 5.14 -6.38 -10.57
N SER A 80 3.92 -6.20 -11.08
CA SER A 80 3.37 -4.86 -11.19
C SER A 80 3.13 -4.28 -9.79
N VAL A 81 3.28 -2.97 -9.64
CA VAL A 81 2.99 -2.29 -8.37
C VAL A 81 1.55 -2.53 -7.94
N TYR A 82 0.63 -2.62 -8.90
CA TYR A 82 -0.76 -2.95 -8.61
C TYR A 82 -0.89 -4.35 -8.00
N ASP A 83 -0.27 -5.36 -8.59
CA ASP A 83 -0.32 -6.73 -8.07
C ASP A 83 0.34 -6.82 -6.69
N MET A 84 1.47 -6.13 -6.49
CA MET A 84 2.14 -6.08 -5.19
C MET A 84 1.24 -5.47 -4.10
N ILE A 85 0.54 -4.37 -4.39
CA ILE A 85 -0.42 -3.77 -3.46
C ILE A 85 -1.54 -4.77 -3.12
N LEU A 86 -2.07 -5.50 -4.11
CA LEU A 86 -3.13 -6.46 -3.87
C LEU A 86 -2.65 -7.71 -3.12
N GLU A 87 -1.41 -8.15 -3.34
CA GLU A 87 -0.80 -9.25 -2.58
C GLU A 87 -0.63 -8.86 -1.11
N ASP A 88 -0.05 -7.69 -0.83
CA ASP A 88 0.06 -7.14 0.53
C ASP A 88 -1.32 -6.99 1.18
N ALA A 89 -2.32 -6.56 0.41
CA ALA A 89 -3.69 -6.43 0.90
C ALA A 89 -4.35 -7.76 1.26
N ARG A 90 -4.09 -8.82 0.50
CA ARG A 90 -4.59 -10.17 0.85
C ARG A 90 -3.93 -10.67 2.12
N GLU A 91 -2.62 -10.45 2.27
CA GLU A 91 -1.91 -10.84 3.49
C GLU A 91 -2.46 -10.07 4.69
N LEU A 92 -2.57 -8.75 4.61
CA LEU A 92 -3.09 -7.91 5.68
C LEU A 92 -4.54 -8.21 6.04
N ALA A 93 -5.39 -8.50 5.05
CA ALA A 93 -6.77 -8.92 5.30
C ALA A 93 -6.85 -10.25 6.06
N GLN A 94 -5.85 -11.12 5.93
CA GLN A 94 -5.76 -12.40 6.65
C GLN A 94 -5.10 -12.26 8.03
N THR A 95 -4.02 -11.49 8.12
CA THR A 95 -3.23 -11.36 9.36
C THR A 95 -3.79 -10.33 10.32
N CYS A 96 -4.36 -9.24 9.80
CA CYS A 96 -4.82 -8.07 10.55
C CYS A 96 -6.21 -7.59 10.05
N PRO A 97 -7.26 -8.44 10.09
CA PRO A 97 -8.57 -8.13 9.49
C PRO A 97 -9.25 -6.87 10.07
N ASP A 98 -9.05 -6.58 11.36
CA ASP A 98 -9.63 -5.40 12.01
C ASP A 98 -9.00 -4.10 11.46
N LEU A 99 -7.66 -4.03 11.44
CA LEU A 99 -6.93 -2.90 10.87
C LEU A 99 -7.21 -2.73 9.38
N TYR A 100 -7.35 -3.84 8.66
CA TYR A 100 -7.71 -3.81 7.25
C TYR A 100 -9.12 -3.24 7.05
N SER A 101 -10.08 -3.63 7.88
CA SER A 101 -11.45 -3.12 7.83
C SER A 101 -11.52 -1.63 8.16
N ASP A 102 -10.77 -1.17 9.16
CA ASP A 102 -10.68 0.26 9.50
C ASP A 102 -10.06 1.09 8.36
N ALA A 103 -9.03 0.56 7.71
CA ALA A 103 -8.43 1.21 6.54
C ALA A 103 -9.43 1.32 5.38
N LEU A 104 -10.26 0.30 5.14
CA LEU A 104 -11.33 0.38 4.13
C LEU A 104 -12.37 1.47 4.45
N LEU A 105 -12.73 1.66 5.72
CA LEU A 105 -13.62 2.75 6.11
C LEU A 105 -13.03 4.11 5.78
N PHE A 106 -11.72 4.29 5.99
CA PHE A 106 -11.00 5.50 5.60
C PHE A 106 -10.99 5.69 4.07
N TYR A 107 -10.72 4.63 3.31
CA TYR A 107 -10.63 4.68 1.85
C TYR A 107 -11.96 4.87 1.13
N ARG A 108 -13.08 4.62 1.80
CA ARG A 108 -14.43 4.91 1.28
C ARG A 108 -14.63 6.38 0.93
N GLU A 109 -13.92 7.27 1.63
CA GLU A 109 -13.98 8.71 1.43
C GLU A 109 -13.15 9.20 0.23
N SER A 110 -12.57 8.29 -0.57
CA SER A 110 -11.81 8.68 -1.77
C SER A 110 -12.72 9.39 -2.78
N ILE A 111 -12.25 10.52 -3.31
CA ILE A 111 -13.03 11.32 -4.25
C ILE A 111 -13.21 10.61 -5.61
N PRO A 112 -14.27 10.93 -6.36
CA PRO A 112 -14.50 10.32 -7.67
C PRO A 112 -13.40 10.55 -8.72
N ASN A 113 -12.60 11.60 -8.56
CA ASN A 113 -11.53 12.00 -9.48
C ASN A 113 -10.17 11.32 -9.18
N ASP A 114 -10.18 10.25 -8.39
CA ASP A 114 -9.00 9.41 -8.15
C ASP A 114 -8.68 8.59 -9.41
N SER A 115 -7.49 8.79 -9.99
CA SER A 115 -7.12 8.12 -11.24
C SER A 115 -6.82 6.63 -11.04
N ARG A 116 -6.56 6.22 -9.80
CA ARG A 116 -6.25 4.84 -9.40
C ARG A 116 -7.32 4.24 -8.51
N ARG A 117 -8.57 4.47 -8.90
CA ARG A 117 -9.74 3.85 -8.27
C ARG A 117 -9.72 2.32 -8.37
N ASP A 118 -9.04 1.77 -9.38
CA ASP A 118 -8.77 0.34 -9.52
C ASP A 118 -8.16 -0.27 -8.26
N ILE A 119 -7.20 0.44 -7.64
CA ILE A 119 -6.55 0.01 -6.39
C ILE A 119 -7.58 -0.03 -5.26
N ILE A 120 -8.34 1.05 -5.07
CA ILE A 120 -9.34 1.15 -4.01
C ILE A 120 -10.38 0.04 -4.17
N GLU A 121 -10.91 -0.16 -5.37
CA GLU A 121 -11.86 -1.25 -5.66
C GLU A 121 -11.26 -2.63 -5.40
N GLY A 122 -9.98 -2.84 -5.72
CA GLY A 122 -9.24 -4.05 -5.41
C GLY A 122 -9.19 -4.32 -3.90
N LEU A 123 -8.87 -3.31 -3.10
CA LEU A 123 -8.84 -3.42 -1.64
C LEU A 123 -10.23 -3.79 -1.08
N PHE A 124 -11.29 -3.13 -1.55
CA PHE A 124 -12.66 -3.43 -1.13
C PHE A 124 -13.11 -4.84 -1.54
N LYS A 125 -12.72 -5.31 -2.73
CA LYS A 125 -13.00 -6.68 -3.19
C LYS A 125 -12.35 -7.73 -2.27
N ILE A 126 -11.10 -7.50 -1.88
CA ILE A 126 -10.38 -8.39 -0.95
C ILE A 126 -11.06 -8.41 0.43
N GLY A 127 -11.41 -7.24 0.97
CA GLY A 127 -12.09 -7.17 2.27
C GLY A 127 -13.51 -7.75 2.27
N SER A 128 -14.22 -7.65 1.14
CA SER A 128 -15.55 -8.23 0.97
C SER A 128 -15.50 -9.75 0.76
N ALA A 129 -14.39 -10.27 0.23
CA ALA A 129 -14.14 -11.69 0.04
C ALA A 129 -13.61 -12.38 1.32
N GLY A 130 -13.99 -11.88 2.50
CA GLY A 130 -13.55 -12.34 3.83
C GLY A 130 -13.51 -13.87 3.96
N PRO A 131 -12.62 -14.39 4.82
CA PRO A 131 -11.95 -15.68 4.64
C PRO A 131 -12.95 -16.80 4.39
N ALA A 132 -12.81 -17.46 3.25
CA ALA A 132 -13.37 -18.78 3.05
C ALA A 132 -12.71 -19.72 4.08
N THR A 133 -13.37 -19.87 5.23
CA THR A 133 -13.26 -20.97 6.21
C THR A 133 -11.88 -21.61 6.32
N GLU A 134 -11.09 -21.26 7.34
CA GLU A 134 -10.36 -22.23 8.18
C GLU A 134 -10.19 -21.70 9.63
N LEU A 135 -10.27 -22.63 10.59
CA LEU A 135 -10.52 -22.50 12.04
C LEU A 135 -9.29 -22.05 12.88
N PRO A 136 -9.42 -21.82 14.21
CA PRO A 136 -8.67 -20.80 14.93
C PRO A 136 -7.28 -21.28 15.36
N GLY A 137 -6.27 -20.47 15.08
CA GLY A 137 -4.94 -20.60 15.65
C GLY A 137 -4.47 -19.23 16.08
N ASN A 138 -4.54 -18.96 17.39
CA ASN A 138 -3.98 -17.81 18.09
C ASN A 138 -2.77 -17.20 17.34
N ARG A 139 -2.99 -16.12 16.60
CA ARG A 139 -1.92 -15.23 16.19
C ARG A 139 -2.23 -13.88 16.79
N LYS A 140 -1.55 -13.63 17.92
CA LYS A 140 -1.46 -12.31 18.52
C LYS A 140 -1.11 -11.33 17.40
N CYS A 141 -1.92 -10.31 17.21
CA CYS A 141 -1.51 -9.10 16.53
C CYS A 141 -0.31 -8.56 17.33
N CYS A 142 0.90 -8.72 16.80
CA CYS A 142 2.09 -8.01 17.30
C CYS A 142 1.87 -6.53 16.92
N GLY A 143 1.95 -5.54 17.81
CA GLY A 143 2.82 -5.44 18.98
C GLY A 143 3.78 -4.30 18.69
#